data_AF-A0A7S3W0H4-F1
#
_entry.id   AF-A0A7S3W0H4-F1
#
_cell.length_a   1.000
_cell.length_b   1.000
_cell.length_c   1.000
_cell.angle_alpha   90.00
_cell.angle_beta   90.00
_cell.angle_gamma   90.00
#
_symmetry.space_group_name_H-M   'P 1'
#
loop_
_entity.id
_entity.type
_entity.pdbx_description
1 polymer ?
#
loop_
_entity_poly.entity_id
_entity_poly.type
_entity_poly.pdbx_seq_one_letter_code
_entity_poly.pdbx_strand_id
1 'polypeptide(L)'
;PLALRGSLRPLTQPDLPLPPAPLDHASLHSLSASLWASERERAAPGGASVLSAVWWPVVRTHFLYGGVLLVLSGLLNAVARPLLLQAAIRSMDPAVPLSHGLGVAGGLAVTLFFETWSKTQGIHLAGDLAVLRASSAAMYLISLKAGRLETGSASEGVEQTLLGKDIIGVAEMARYLPMLLIALSSLVGGLIVLFLTAGLSGGVGVLVMFSTLLVSMPLGRKAKEWQAAMLKASESTTGVTREILDGVKVVKFMGWEAAYLEHVGRRRAVELGFLRLYRTAINIVVQIGRASPVVATLATCLVLGATAPLRADVVLPIISLFQSLRVPFIMLPMAMQIVIQVQVAARRISAYLQLPEQPLIARAPAKPDVPRAPLAVFVDATICWPKPTPAADAVAARAKAATRRRPSRRAADALAPAKMPPV
;
A
#
# COMPACT_ATOMS: atom_id res chain seq x y z
N PRO A 1 -4.94 23.23 18.15
CA PRO A 1 -4.59 23.14 19.60
C PRO A 1 -3.40 22.20 19.88
N LEU A 2 -3.42 20.94 19.43
CA LEU A 2 -2.32 19.99 19.70
C LEU A 2 -1.00 20.40 19.05
N ALA A 3 -1.03 20.83 17.78
CA ALA A 3 0.15 21.33 17.07
C ALA A 3 0.81 22.53 17.79
N LEU A 4 -0.01 23.44 18.32
CA LEU A 4 0.46 24.62 19.05
C LEU A 4 1.01 24.26 20.45
N ARG A 5 0.45 23.23 21.11
CA ARG A 5 1.05 22.68 22.33
C ARG A 5 2.40 22.01 22.04
N GLY A 6 2.49 21.27 20.93
CA GLY A 6 3.71 20.61 20.48
C GLY A 6 4.83 21.57 20.08
N SER A 7 4.50 22.77 19.60
CA SER A 7 5.51 23.81 19.34
C SER A 7 6.07 24.45 20.61
N LEU A 8 5.33 24.37 21.73
CA LEU A 8 5.72 24.97 23.00
C LEU A 8 6.42 23.97 23.94
N ARG A 9 6.01 22.70 23.92
CA ARG A 9 6.61 21.63 24.73
C ARG A 9 6.54 20.29 24.01
N PRO A 10 7.47 19.35 24.30
CA PRO A 10 7.32 17.96 23.86
C PRO A 10 5.98 17.39 24.31
N LEU A 11 5.24 16.78 23.39
CA LEU A 11 3.96 16.16 23.68
C LEU A 11 4.16 14.86 24.46
N THR A 12 3.28 14.62 25.41
CA THR A 12 3.23 13.39 26.22
C THR A 12 1.96 12.58 25.91
N GLN A 13 1.93 11.30 26.29
CA GLN A 13 0.77 10.43 26.04
C GLN A 13 -0.57 11.01 26.54
N PRO A 14 -0.64 11.71 27.70
CA PRO A 14 -1.87 12.37 28.16
C PRO A 14 -2.35 13.53 27.27
N ASP A 15 -1.48 14.13 26.45
CA ASP A 15 -1.86 15.22 25.54
C ASP A 15 -2.63 14.71 24.30
N LEU A 16 -2.59 13.40 24.03
CA LEU A 16 -3.23 12.82 22.85
C LEU A 16 -4.75 12.81 22.99
N PRO A 17 -5.49 13.24 21.95
CA PRO A 17 -6.94 13.17 21.97
C PRO A 17 -7.40 11.71 21.97
N LEU A 18 -8.55 11.48 22.62
CA LEU A 18 -9.26 10.20 22.50
C LEU A 18 -9.67 9.97 21.03
N PRO A 19 -9.75 8.70 20.60
CA PRO A 19 -10.19 8.38 19.24
C PRO A 19 -11.60 8.94 18.99
N PRO A 20 -11.85 9.50 17.79
CA PRO A 20 -13.14 10.11 17.46
C PRO A 20 -14.27 9.05 17.43
N ALA A 21 -15.51 9.46 17.72
CA ALA A 21 -16.68 8.58 17.82
C ALA A 21 -16.91 7.60 16.64
N PRO A 22 -16.62 7.94 15.37
CA PRO A 22 -16.68 6.98 14.26
C PRO A 22 -15.66 5.83 14.36
N LEU A 23 -14.76 5.84 15.33
CA LEU A 23 -13.81 4.78 15.62
C LEU A 23 -14.10 4.11 16.98
N ASP A 24 -15.27 4.37 17.57
CA ASP A 24 -15.65 3.75 18.84
C ASP A 24 -15.56 2.23 18.74
N HIS A 25 -14.65 1.68 19.54
CA HIS A 25 -14.16 0.32 19.41
C HIS A 25 -15.26 -0.69 19.71
N ALA A 26 -16.12 -0.43 20.70
CA ALA A 26 -17.12 -1.40 21.15
C ALA A 26 -18.14 -1.77 20.06
N SER A 27 -18.69 -0.77 19.37
CA SER A 27 -19.69 -0.99 18.32
C SER A 27 -19.10 -1.59 17.04
N LEU A 28 -17.88 -1.18 16.66
CA LEU A 28 -17.19 -1.74 15.50
C LEU A 28 -16.76 -3.19 15.74
N HIS A 29 -16.25 -3.48 16.93
CA HIS A 29 -15.76 -4.81 17.30
C HIS A 29 -16.91 -5.80 17.41
N SER A 30 -18.02 -5.45 18.07
CA SER A 30 -19.21 -6.30 18.14
C SER A 30 -19.79 -6.59 16.75
N LEU A 31 -19.88 -5.57 15.89
CA LEU A 31 -20.31 -5.72 14.50
C LEU A 31 -19.38 -6.63 13.70
N SER A 32 -18.06 -6.48 13.85
CA SER A 32 -17.10 -7.32 13.12
C SER A 32 -17.19 -8.79 13.53
N ALA A 33 -17.42 -9.08 14.82
CA ALA A 33 -17.60 -10.43 15.33
C ALA A 33 -18.90 -11.07 14.83
N SER A 34 -20.01 -10.32 14.84
CA SER A 34 -21.30 -10.84 14.33
C SER A 34 -21.26 -11.09 12.82
N LEU A 35 -20.63 -10.20 12.05
CA LEU A 35 -20.41 -10.39 10.61
C LEU A 35 -19.57 -11.64 10.34
N TRP A 36 -18.47 -11.82 11.06
CA TRP A 36 -17.61 -13.01 10.91
C TRP A 36 -18.34 -14.31 11.29
N ALA A 37 -19.10 -14.31 12.39
CA ALA A 37 -19.91 -15.46 12.79
C ALA A 37 -20.93 -15.85 11.70
N SER A 38 -21.65 -14.86 11.15
CA SER A 38 -22.63 -15.08 10.08
C SER A 38 -22.00 -15.62 8.80
N GLU A 39 -20.75 -15.28 8.50
CA GLU A 39 -20.02 -15.82 7.35
C GLU A 39 -19.58 -17.25 7.61
N ARG A 40 -19.15 -17.55 8.84
CA ARG A 40 -18.72 -18.90 9.22
C ARG A 40 -19.85 -19.93 9.11
N GLU A 41 -21.09 -19.49 9.33
CA GLU A 41 -22.30 -20.31 9.15
C GLU A 41 -22.71 -20.46 7.67
N ARG A 42 -22.52 -19.42 6.86
CA ARG A 42 -22.96 -19.39 5.44
C ARG A 42 -21.95 -20.00 4.48
N ALA A 43 -20.67 -19.85 4.75
CA ALA A 43 -19.61 -20.27 3.83
C ALA A 43 -19.36 -21.78 3.91
N ALA A 44 -19.10 -22.39 2.75
CA ALA A 44 -18.60 -23.76 2.70
C ALA A 44 -17.27 -23.88 3.48
N PRO A 45 -16.92 -25.08 4.00
CA PRO A 45 -15.68 -25.29 4.75
C PRO A 45 -14.45 -24.79 3.97
N GLY A 46 -13.69 -23.85 4.52
CA GLY A 46 -12.52 -23.26 3.87
C GLY A 46 -12.81 -22.10 2.90
N GLY A 47 -14.08 -21.75 2.67
CA GLY A 47 -14.52 -20.70 1.75
C GLY A 47 -14.74 -19.33 2.38
N ALA A 48 -14.71 -19.22 3.71
CA ALA A 48 -14.97 -17.96 4.41
C ALA A 48 -13.87 -16.93 4.13
N SER A 49 -14.27 -15.70 3.83
CA SER A 49 -13.36 -14.61 3.44
C SER A 49 -13.62 -13.35 4.23
N VAL A 50 -12.63 -12.90 5.01
CA VAL A 50 -12.68 -11.67 5.81
C VAL A 50 -12.87 -10.43 4.94
N LEU A 51 -12.35 -10.46 3.70
CA LEU A 51 -12.44 -9.34 2.76
C LEU A 51 -13.90 -9.02 2.40
N SER A 52 -14.67 -10.04 2.01
CA SER A 52 -16.07 -9.90 1.59
C SER A 52 -17.02 -9.85 2.78
N ALA A 53 -16.74 -10.60 3.84
CA ALA A 53 -17.63 -10.76 4.98
C ALA A 53 -17.57 -9.62 6.00
N VAL A 54 -16.37 -9.08 6.24
CA VAL A 54 -16.13 -8.11 7.33
C VAL A 54 -15.66 -6.79 6.76
N TRP A 55 -14.57 -6.77 5.99
CA TRP A 55 -13.98 -5.53 5.51
C TRP A 55 -14.92 -4.76 4.59
N TRP A 56 -15.52 -5.42 3.60
CA TRP A 56 -16.42 -4.73 2.67
C TRP A 56 -17.62 -4.08 3.37
N PRO A 57 -18.42 -4.77 4.22
CA PRO A 57 -19.51 -4.13 4.95
C PRO A 57 -19.08 -2.98 5.87
N VAL A 58 -17.91 -3.11 6.53
CA VAL A 58 -17.37 -2.08 7.44
C VAL A 58 -16.89 -0.84 6.69
N VAL A 59 -16.36 -1.03 5.48
CA VAL A 59 -15.71 0.02 4.67
C VAL A 59 -16.66 0.67 3.67
N ARG A 60 -17.65 -0.08 3.14
CA ARG A 60 -18.45 0.33 1.96
C ARG A 60 -19.01 1.73 2.04
N THR A 61 -19.56 2.14 3.18
CA THR A 61 -20.21 3.46 3.31
C THR A 61 -19.20 4.58 3.14
N HIS A 62 -18.14 4.57 3.93
CA HIS A 62 -17.06 5.56 3.87
C HIS A 62 -16.32 5.54 2.53
N PHE A 63 -16.11 4.36 1.96
CA PHE A 63 -15.48 4.20 0.65
C PHE A 63 -16.36 4.74 -0.49
N LEU A 64 -17.68 4.52 -0.46
CA LEU A 64 -18.59 5.05 -1.47
C LEU A 64 -18.70 6.58 -1.37
N TYR A 65 -18.95 7.13 -0.17
CA TYR A 65 -19.03 8.58 0.04
C TYR A 65 -17.72 9.28 -0.32
N GLY A 66 -16.59 8.78 0.21
CA GLY A 66 -15.28 9.31 -0.14
C GLY A 66 -14.95 9.10 -1.62
N GLY A 67 -15.36 7.98 -2.20
CA GLY A 67 -15.17 7.67 -3.62
C GLY A 67 -15.86 8.66 -4.56
N VAL A 68 -17.09 9.07 -4.25
CA VAL A 68 -17.80 10.12 -5.01
C VAL A 68 -17.03 11.44 -4.98
N LEU A 69 -16.53 11.85 -3.80
CA LEU A 69 -15.70 13.05 -3.66
C LEU A 69 -14.39 12.95 -4.44
N LEU A 70 -13.78 11.77 -4.50
CA LEU A 70 -12.54 11.55 -5.26
C LEU A 70 -12.76 11.58 -6.77
N VAL A 71 -13.87 11.01 -7.24
CA VAL A 71 -14.29 11.11 -8.66
C VAL A 71 -14.56 12.56 -9.03
N LEU A 72 -15.28 13.31 -8.17
CA LEU A 72 -15.52 14.73 -8.38
C LEU A 72 -14.20 15.51 -8.48
N SER A 73 -13.26 15.28 -7.55
CA SER A 73 -11.95 15.92 -7.58
C SER A 73 -11.18 15.63 -8.87
N GLY A 74 -11.17 14.37 -9.34
CA GLY A 74 -10.51 14.01 -10.59
C GLY A 74 -11.15 14.66 -11.82
N LEU A 75 -12.48 14.76 -11.86
CA LEU A 75 -13.20 15.46 -12.92
C LEU A 75 -12.92 16.97 -12.91
N LEU A 76 -12.92 17.62 -11.73
CA LEU A 76 -12.58 19.04 -11.61
C LEU A 76 -11.14 19.33 -12.10
N ASN A 77 -10.19 18.48 -11.70
CA ASN A 77 -8.80 18.61 -12.11
C ASN A 77 -8.59 18.39 -13.61
N ALA A 78 -9.27 17.42 -14.23
CA ALA A 78 -9.04 17.05 -15.62
C ALA A 78 -9.92 17.81 -16.62
N VAL A 79 -11.10 18.28 -16.21
CA VAL A 79 -12.07 18.94 -17.08
C VAL A 79 -12.17 20.43 -16.78
N ALA A 80 -12.57 20.79 -15.56
CA ALA A 80 -12.85 22.18 -15.23
C ALA A 80 -11.59 23.05 -15.30
N ARG A 81 -10.46 22.57 -14.75
CA ARG A 81 -9.23 23.35 -14.66
C ARG A 81 -8.62 23.72 -16.03
N PRO A 82 -8.44 22.79 -17.00
CA PRO A 82 -7.92 23.16 -18.32
C PRO A 82 -8.87 24.06 -19.12
N LEU A 83 -10.19 23.85 -19.01
CA LEU A 83 -11.19 24.68 -19.69
C LEU A 83 -11.28 26.09 -19.11
N LEU A 84 -11.21 26.22 -17.78
CA LEU A 84 -11.15 27.54 -17.12
C LEU A 84 -9.83 28.24 -17.42
N LEU A 85 -8.72 27.51 -17.54
CA LEU A 85 -7.45 28.08 -18.00
C LEU A 85 -7.57 28.60 -19.44
N GLN A 86 -8.21 27.85 -20.34
CA GLN A 86 -8.49 28.31 -21.70
C GLN A 86 -9.34 29.58 -21.71
N ALA A 87 -10.42 29.62 -20.92
CA ALA A 87 -11.28 30.80 -20.79
C ALA A 87 -10.53 32.00 -20.21
N ALA A 88 -9.62 31.77 -19.25
CA ALA A 88 -8.81 32.82 -18.64
C ALA A 88 -7.87 33.44 -19.67
N ILE A 89 -7.21 32.63 -20.50
CA ILE A 89 -6.33 33.12 -21.57
C ILE A 89 -7.13 33.92 -22.60
N ARG A 90 -8.32 33.45 -23.00
CA ARG A 90 -9.19 34.19 -23.93
C ARG A 90 -9.68 35.53 -23.35
N SER A 91 -9.82 35.63 -22.04
CA SER A 91 -10.21 36.88 -21.38
C SER A 91 -9.09 37.93 -21.32
N MET A 92 -7.85 37.58 -21.72
CA MET A 92 -6.74 38.53 -21.82
C MET A 92 -6.76 39.33 -23.13
N ASP A 93 -7.64 38.99 -24.08
CA ASP A 93 -7.81 39.80 -25.29
C ASP A 93 -8.36 41.19 -24.93
N PRO A 94 -7.79 42.29 -25.46
CA PRO A 94 -8.20 43.66 -25.13
C PRO A 94 -9.68 43.97 -25.44
N ALA A 95 -10.31 43.17 -26.28
CA ALA A 95 -11.71 43.30 -26.66
C ALA A 95 -12.69 42.77 -25.60
N VAL A 96 -12.22 42.01 -24.60
CA VAL A 96 -13.07 41.37 -23.59
C VAL A 96 -13.18 42.27 -22.34
N PRO A 97 -14.39 42.48 -21.79
CA PRO A 97 -14.57 43.27 -20.57
C PRO A 97 -13.83 42.67 -19.37
N LEU A 98 -13.22 43.52 -18.53
CA LEU A 98 -12.50 43.13 -17.31
C LEU A 98 -13.38 42.29 -16.35
N SER A 99 -14.68 42.58 -16.28
CA SER A 99 -15.64 41.84 -15.45
C SER A 99 -15.71 40.36 -15.80
N HIS A 100 -15.58 40.01 -17.09
CA HIS A 100 -15.55 38.63 -17.53
C HIS A 100 -14.25 37.93 -17.10
N GLY A 101 -13.10 38.60 -17.23
CA GLY A 101 -11.81 38.09 -16.73
C GLY A 101 -11.81 37.84 -15.21
N LEU A 102 -12.35 38.79 -14.44
CA LEU A 102 -12.53 38.64 -12.98
C LEU A 102 -13.47 37.47 -12.64
N GLY A 103 -14.56 37.29 -13.41
CA GLY A 103 -15.47 36.15 -13.25
C GLY A 103 -14.79 34.80 -13.47
N VAL A 104 -13.98 34.67 -14.53
CA VAL A 104 -13.22 33.44 -14.81
C VAL A 104 -12.17 33.17 -13.74
N ALA A 105 -11.45 34.20 -13.29
CA ALA A 105 -10.48 34.07 -12.20
C ALA A 105 -11.13 33.62 -10.88
N GLY A 106 -12.29 34.19 -10.53
CA GLY A 106 -13.10 33.75 -9.40
C GLY A 106 -13.56 32.30 -9.54
N GLY A 107 -14.03 31.91 -10.73
CA GLY A 107 -14.42 30.53 -11.04
C GLY A 107 -13.26 29.54 -10.90
N LEU A 108 -12.05 29.92 -11.31
CA LEU A 108 -10.83 29.12 -11.12
C LEU A 108 -10.51 28.94 -9.63
N ALA A 109 -10.56 30.01 -8.84
CA ALA A 109 -10.31 29.95 -7.40
C ALA A 109 -11.30 29.03 -6.67
N VAL A 110 -12.59 29.16 -6.99
CA VAL A 110 -13.65 28.29 -6.45
C VAL A 110 -13.42 26.83 -6.85
N THR A 111 -13.08 26.58 -8.12
CA THR A 111 -12.80 25.24 -8.62
C THR A 111 -11.61 24.60 -7.90
N LEU A 112 -10.50 25.33 -7.71
CA LEU A 112 -9.32 24.85 -7.02
C LEU A 112 -9.60 24.54 -5.54
N PHE A 113 -10.42 25.37 -4.88
CA PHE A 113 -10.86 25.13 -3.51
C PHE A 113 -11.66 23.83 -3.41
N PHE A 114 -12.70 23.67 -4.23
CA PHE A 114 -13.53 22.47 -4.22
C PHE A 114 -12.78 21.21 -4.66
N GLU A 115 -11.89 21.31 -5.65
CA GLU A 115 -11.01 20.21 -6.08
C GLU A 115 -10.17 19.71 -4.89
N THR A 116 -9.50 20.64 -4.18
CA THR A 116 -8.60 20.33 -3.07
C THR A 116 -9.38 19.83 -1.85
N TRP A 117 -10.50 20.47 -1.52
CA TRP A 117 -11.39 20.05 -0.45
C TRP A 117 -11.93 18.63 -0.70
N SER A 118 -12.51 18.40 -1.87
CA SER A 118 -13.09 17.11 -2.27
C SER A 118 -12.03 16.00 -2.27
N LYS A 119 -10.81 16.29 -2.77
CA LYS A 119 -9.67 15.37 -2.69
C LYS A 119 -9.34 15.01 -1.25
N THR A 120 -9.20 16.02 -0.40
CA THR A 120 -8.74 15.86 0.99
C THR A 120 -9.77 15.09 1.81
N GLN A 121 -11.05 15.46 1.71
CA GLN A 121 -12.16 14.76 2.37
C GLN A 121 -12.34 13.35 1.82
N GLY A 122 -12.22 13.17 0.50
CA GLY A 122 -12.30 11.87 -0.14
C GLY A 122 -11.21 10.90 0.33
N ILE A 123 -9.96 11.36 0.42
CA ILE A 123 -8.83 10.55 0.93
C ILE A 123 -9.03 10.25 2.41
N HIS A 124 -9.47 11.23 3.20
CA HIS A 124 -9.73 11.03 4.61
C HIS A 124 -10.80 9.95 4.86
N LEU A 125 -11.92 10.00 4.14
CA LEU A 125 -13.03 9.05 4.30
C LEU A 125 -12.71 7.67 3.70
N ALA A 126 -12.37 7.61 2.41
CA ALA A 126 -12.20 6.35 1.69
C ALA A 126 -10.83 5.71 1.92
N GLY A 127 -9.83 6.48 2.34
CA GLY A 127 -8.48 6.02 2.64
C GLY A 127 -8.29 5.83 4.13
N ASP A 128 -8.07 6.94 4.85
CA ASP A 128 -7.65 6.90 6.25
C ASP A 128 -8.68 6.19 7.15
N LEU A 129 -9.93 6.68 7.17
CA LEU A 129 -10.97 6.19 8.08
C LEU A 129 -11.44 4.77 7.71
N ALA A 130 -11.68 4.52 6.42
CA ALA A 130 -12.04 3.20 5.90
C ALA A 130 -10.99 2.13 6.26
N VAL A 131 -9.71 2.38 5.94
CA VAL A 131 -8.64 1.42 6.20
C VAL A 131 -8.43 1.24 7.70
N LEU A 132 -8.47 2.31 8.49
CA LEU A 132 -8.33 2.21 9.94
C LEU A 132 -9.44 1.36 10.57
N ARG A 133 -10.69 1.50 10.12
CA ARG A 133 -11.81 0.65 10.58
C ARG A 133 -11.62 -0.82 10.19
N ALA A 134 -11.21 -1.10 8.95
CA ALA A 134 -10.93 -2.47 8.51
C ALA A 134 -9.80 -3.12 9.33
N SER A 135 -8.72 -2.38 9.56
CA SER A 135 -7.57 -2.81 10.35
C SER A 135 -7.94 -3.04 11.82
N SER A 136 -8.72 -2.14 12.43
CA SER A 136 -9.20 -2.30 13.80
C SER A 136 -10.10 -3.53 13.96
N ALA A 137 -11.02 -3.75 13.02
CA ALA A 137 -11.87 -4.94 12.99
C ALA A 137 -11.05 -6.23 12.82
N ALA A 138 -10.07 -6.25 11.90
CA ALA A 138 -9.19 -7.39 11.70
C ALA A 138 -8.36 -7.70 12.95
N MET A 139 -7.78 -6.68 13.57
CA MET A 139 -6.97 -6.80 14.78
C MET A 139 -7.80 -7.40 15.92
N TYR A 140 -9.02 -6.90 16.13
CA TYR A 140 -9.94 -7.45 17.12
C TYR A 140 -10.28 -8.92 16.88
N LEU A 141 -10.63 -9.30 15.64
CA LEU A 141 -10.95 -10.68 15.29
C LEU A 141 -9.77 -11.62 15.51
N ILE A 142 -8.55 -11.18 15.17
CA ILE A 142 -7.32 -11.94 15.42
C ILE A 142 -7.10 -12.11 16.93
N SER A 143 -7.20 -11.04 17.71
CA SER A 143 -7.01 -11.12 19.17
C SER A 143 -8.04 -12.02 19.85
N LEU A 144 -9.31 -11.96 19.42
CA LEU A 144 -10.35 -12.90 19.90
C LEU A 144 -10.03 -14.35 19.52
N LYS A 145 -9.58 -14.56 18.29
CA LYS A 145 -9.23 -15.89 17.79
C LYS A 145 -8.03 -16.46 18.55
N ALA A 146 -7.00 -15.65 18.79
CA ALA A 146 -5.79 -16.03 19.51
C ALA A 146 -6.11 -16.60 20.89
N GLY A 147 -7.07 -15.99 21.60
CA GLY A 147 -7.53 -16.48 22.91
C GLY A 147 -8.35 -17.79 22.88
N ARG A 148 -8.70 -18.31 21.71
CA ARG A 148 -9.54 -19.50 21.52
C ARG A 148 -8.87 -20.62 20.74
N LEU A 149 -7.65 -20.43 20.25
CA LEU A 149 -6.97 -21.40 19.39
C LEU A 149 -6.61 -22.69 20.12
N GLU A 150 -6.78 -23.82 19.46
CA GLU A 150 -6.27 -25.11 19.93
C GLU A 150 -4.73 -25.06 20.05
N THR A 151 -4.17 -25.63 21.11
CA THR A 151 -2.72 -25.68 21.32
C THR A 151 -2.02 -26.37 20.15
N GLY A 152 -1.01 -25.74 19.56
CA GLY A 152 -0.26 -26.28 18.42
C GLY A 152 -0.92 -26.08 17.04
N SER A 153 -2.09 -25.46 16.96
CA SER A 153 -2.80 -25.20 15.69
C SER A 153 -2.20 -24.06 14.85
N ALA A 154 -1.56 -23.08 15.51
CA ALA A 154 -0.87 -21.98 14.85
C ALA A 154 0.64 -22.08 15.07
N SER A 155 1.42 -21.76 14.04
CA SER A 155 2.88 -21.65 14.16
C SER A 155 3.26 -20.44 15.02
N GLU A 156 4.33 -20.60 15.80
CA GLU A 156 4.89 -19.55 16.65
C GLU A 156 5.20 -18.28 15.83
N GLY A 157 4.76 -17.11 16.32
CA GLY A 157 4.98 -15.82 15.65
C GLY A 157 4.06 -15.52 14.45
N VAL A 158 3.13 -16.42 14.08
CA VAL A 158 2.14 -16.14 13.01
C VAL A 158 1.27 -14.94 13.38
N GLU A 159 0.79 -14.84 14.62
CA GLU A 159 -0.03 -13.72 15.08
C GLU A 159 0.70 -12.38 14.95
N GLN A 160 1.95 -12.31 15.41
CA GLN A 160 2.77 -11.10 15.29
C GLN A 160 2.98 -10.70 13.82
N THR A 161 3.16 -11.68 12.95
CA THR A 161 3.26 -11.44 11.50
C THR A 161 1.96 -10.89 10.92
N LEU A 162 0.81 -11.43 11.34
CA LEU A 162 -0.50 -10.96 10.88
C LEU A 162 -0.78 -9.52 11.35
N LEU A 163 -0.58 -9.23 12.64
CA LEU A 163 -0.80 -7.91 13.23
C LEU A 163 0.16 -6.86 12.65
N GLY A 164 1.45 -7.20 12.56
CA GLY A 164 2.48 -6.29 12.07
C GLY A 164 2.45 -6.12 10.54
N LYS A 165 2.74 -7.20 9.81
CA LYS A 165 2.94 -7.11 8.35
C LYS A 165 1.63 -7.03 7.58
N ASP A 166 0.65 -7.87 7.93
CA ASP A 166 -0.56 -8.05 7.12
C ASP A 166 -1.68 -7.07 7.44
N ILE A 167 -1.73 -6.56 8.67
CA ILE A 167 -2.66 -5.48 9.05
C ILE A 167 -1.95 -4.14 8.90
N ILE A 168 -0.96 -3.83 9.74
CA ILE A 168 -0.35 -2.49 9.76
C ILE A 168 0.37 -2.20 8.43
N GLY A 169 1.25 -3.10 7.99
CA GLY A 169 2.04 -2.91 6.77
C GLY A 169 1.19 -2.77 5.50
N VAL A 170 0.13 -3.58 5.37
CA VAL A 170 -0.78 -3.50 4.22
C VAL A 170 -1.75 -2.32 4.33
N ALA A 171 -2.17 -1.95 5.53
CA ALA A 171 -3.02 -0.77 5.76
C ALA A 171 -2.36 0.52 5.25
N GLU A 172 -1.08 0.73 5.57
CA GLU A 172 -0.32 1.88 5.08
C GLU A 172 -0.33 1.99 3.55
N MET A 173 -0.27 0.86 2.85
CA MET A 173 -0.34 0.81 1.39
C MET A 173 -1.77 0.97 0.87
N ALA A 174 -2.74 0.31 1.51
CA ALA A 174 -4.16 0.33 1.15
C ALA A 174 -4.76 1.74 1.25
N ARG A 175 -4.23 2.60 2.11
CA ARG A 175 -4.61 4.01 2.27
C ARG A 175 -4.50 4.81 0.96
N TYR A 176 -3.61 4.40 0.06
CA TYR A 176 -3.45 5.02 -1.26
C TYR A 176 -4.39 4.45 -2.33
N LEU A 177 -5.07 3.34 -2.07
CA LEU A 177 -5.93 2.68 -3.07
C LEU A 177 -7.07 3.58 -3.59
N PRO A 178 -7.75 4.41 -2.76
CA PRO A 178 -8.77 5.33 -3.25
C PRO A 178 -8.24 6.38 -4.23
N MET A 179 -6.93 6.68 -4.22
CA MET A 179 -6.32 7.58 -5.21
C MET A 179 -6.48 7.06 -6.65
N LEU A 180 -6.72 5.74 -6.81
CA LEU A 180 -7.09 5.15 -8.09
C LEU A 180 -8.38 5.76 -8.67
N LEU A 181 -9.35 6.13 -7.83
CA LEU A 181 -10.60 6.74 -8.30
C LEU A 181 -10.36 8.14 -8.88
N ILE A 182 -9.47 8.92 -8.26
CA ILE A 182 -9.01 10.20 -8.81
C ILE A 182 -8.29 9.95 -10.14
N ALA A 183 -7.39 8.97 -10.18
CA ALA A 183 -6.63 8.63 -11.39
C ALA A 183 -7.55 8.21 -12.55
N LEU A 184 -8.52 7.33 -12.31
CA LEU A 184 -9.43 6.84 -13.35
C LEU A 184 -10.34 7.96 -13.87
N SER A 185 -10.94 8.75 -12.97
CA SER A 185 -11.77 9.90 -13.36
C SER A 185 -10.97 10.96 -14.11
N SER A 186 -9.73 11.25 -13.68
CA SER A 186 -8.83 12.18 -14.37
C SER A 186 -8.41 11.65 -15.74
N LEU A 187 -8.20 10.34 -15.88
CA LEU A 187 -7.86 9.71 -17.16
C LEU A 187 -9.02 9.83 -18.15
N VAL A 188 -10.23 9.46 -17.74
CA VAL A 188 -11.42 9.53 -18.61
C VAL A 188 -11.74 10.97 -18.98
N GLY A 189 -11.86 11.87 -17.99
CA GLY A 189 -12.16 13.28 -18.25
C GLY A 189 -11.06 13.99 -19.04
N GLY A 190 -9.79 13.71 -18.72
CA GLY A 190 -8.64 14.32 -19.40
C GLY A 190 -8.53 13.87 -20.85
N LEU A 191 -8.76 12.59 -21.16
CA LEU A 191 -8.79 12.10 -22.54
C LEU A 191 -9.94 12.72 -23.34
N ILE A 192 -11.14 12.80 -22.77
CA ILE A 192 -12.29 13.44 -23.43
C ILE A 192 -11.95 14.88 -23.80
N VAL A 193 -11.49 15.69 -22.84
CA VAL A 193 -11.16 17.10 -23.10
C VAL A 193 -9.96 17.23 -24.06
N LEU A 194 -8.98 16.34 -23.98
CA LEU A 194 -7.86 16.32 -24.91
C LEU A 194 -8.30 16.07 -26.36
N PHE A 195 -9.17 15.10 -26.61
CA PHE A 195 -9.70 14.85 -27.96
C PHE A 195 -10.63 15.96 -28.45
N LEU A 196 -11.36 16.62 -27.55
CA LEU A 196 -12.16 17.80 -27.90
C LEU A 196 -11.31 19.03 -28.25
N THR A 197 -10.15 19.20 -27.59
CA THR A 197 -9.29 20.38 -27.77
C THR A 197 -8.25 20.19 -28.88
N ALA A 198 -7.64 19.02 -28.98
CA ALA A 198 -6.53 18.73 -29.90
C ALA A 198 -6.91 17.75 -31.04
N GLY A 199 -8.13 17.21 -31.06
CA GLY A 199 -8.56 16.24 -32.06
C GLY A 199 -7.67 14.99 -32.08
N LEU A 200 -7.44 14.43 -33.28
CA LEU A 200 -6.57 13.26 -33.47
C LEU A 200 -5.10 13.55 -33.12
N SER A 201 -4.65 14.82 -33.18
CA SER A 201 -3.29 15.21 -32.80
C SER A 201 -3.00 14.95 -31.31
N GLY A 202 -4.03 15.00 -30.46
CA GLY A 202 -3.92 14.61 -29.05
C GLY A 202 -3.56 13.13 -28.87
N GLY A 203 -4.03 12.26 -29.77
CA GLY A 203 -3.73 10.82 -29.76
C GLY A 203 -2.24 10.51 -29.90
N VAL A 204 -1.50 11.34 -30.66
CA VAL A 204 -0.05 11.19 -30.81
C VAL A 204 0.68 11.40 -29.48
N GLY A 205 0.29 12.42 -28.70
CA GLY A 205 0.87 12.65 -27.38
C GLY A 205 0.53 11.53 -26.40
N VAL A 206 -0.69 10.98 -26.46
CA VAL A 206 -1.07 9.79 -25.65
C VAL A 206 -0.20 8.57 -26.02
N LEU A 207 0.04 8.35 -27.31
CA LEU A 207 0.91 7.28 -27.80
C LEU A 207 2.35 7.47 -27.31
N VAL A 208 2.85 8.72 -27.31
CA VAL A 208 4.17 9.06 -26.76
C VAL A 208 4.24 8.77 -25.27
N MET A 209 3.24 9.16 -24.48
CA MET A 209 3.19 8.84 -23.05
C MET A 209 3.21 7.32 -22.82
N PHE A 210 2.39 6.57 -23.56
CA PHE A 210 2.37 5.12 -23.48
C PHE A 210 3.73 4.50 -23.86
N SER A 211 4.36 5.01 -24.91
CA SER A 211 5.69 4.58 -25.36
C SER A 211 6.76 4.86 -24.31
N THR A 212 6.75 6.03 -23.66
CA THR A 212 7.69 6.34 -22.57
C THR A 212 7.56 5.37 -21.40
N LEU A 213 6.33 4.93 -21.08
CA LEU A 213 6.10 3.90 -20.07
C LEU A 213 6.77 2.59 -20.49
N LEU A 214 6.51 2.12 -21.72
CA LEU A 214 7.09 0.87 -22.25
C LEU A 214 8.62 0.89 -22.25
N VAL A 215 9.23 1.99 -22.71
CA VAL A 215 10.70 2.16 -22.76
C VAL A 215 11.31 2.14 -21.35
N SER A 216 10.60 2.67 -20.34
CA SER A 216 11.08 2.66 -18.95
C SER A 216 10.94 1.30 -18.24
N MET A 217 10.08 0.39 -18.74
CA MET A 217 9.84 -0.92 -18.11
C MET A 217 11.09 -1.80 -17.94
N PRO A 218 11.97 -2.03 -18.94
CA PRO A 218 13.14 -2.89 -18.77
C PRO A 218 14.08 -2.36 -17.67
N LEU A 219 14.28 -1.04 -17.62
CA LEU A 219 15.09 -0.40 -16.57
C LEU A 219 14.42 -0.54 -15.20
N GLY A 220 13.09 -0.39 -15.12
CA GLY A 220 12.33 -0.66 -13.90
C GLY A 220 12.44 -2.10 -13.41
N ARG A 221 12.45 -3.08 -14.32
CA ARG A 221 12.68 -4.50 -13.98
C ARG A 221 14.09 -4.72 -13.44
N LYS A 222 15.11 -4.13 -14.07
CA LYS A 222 16.50 -4.17 -13.57
C LYS A 222 16.65 -3.49 -12.21
N ALA A 223 15.99 -2.35 -12.01
CA ALA A 223 15.95 -1.69 -10.70
C ALA A 223 15.41 -2.63 -9.62
N LYS A 224 14.34 -3.39 -9.91
CA LYS A 224 13.80 -4.38 -8.96
C LYS A 224 14.77 -5.53 -8.65
N GLU A 225 15.51 -6.02 -9.66
CA GLU A 225 16.56 -7.02 -9.46
C GLU A 225 17.68 -6.48 -8.55
N TRP A 226 18.17 -5.26 -8.82
CA TRP A 226 19.18 -4.59 -8.00
C TRP A 226 18.68 -4.28 -6.59
N GLN A 227 17.41 -3.93 -6.42
CA GLN A 227 16.79 -3.76 -5.10
C GLN A 227 16.82 -5.06 -4.30
N ALA A 228 16.49 -6.19 -4.92
CA ALA A 228 16.53 -7.49 -4.26
C ALA A 228 17.96 -7.89 -3.88
N ALA A 229 18.94 -7.65 -4.75
CA ALA A 229 20.36 -7.88 -4.46
C ALA A 229 20.86 -6.98 -3.33
N MET A 230 20.47 -5.70 -3.33
CA MET A 230 20.76 -4.75 -2.25
C MET A 230 20.19 -5.24 -0.92
N LEU A 231 18.92 -5.67 -0.87
CA LEU A 231 18.31 -6.15 0.37
C LEU A 231 19.02 -7.39 0.91
N LYS A 232 19.38 -8.34 0.04
CA LYS A 232 20.16 -9.53 0.43
C LYS A 232 21.54 -9.17 0.98
N ALA A 233 22.24 -8.22 0.35
CA ALA A 233 23.53 -7.74 0.84
C ALA A 233 23.41 -7.01 2.19
N SER A 234 22.32 -6.26 2.38
CA SER A 234 22.00 -5.56 3.62
C SER A 234 21.71 -6.52 4.77
N GLU A 235 20.92 -7.58 4.52
CA GLU A 235 20.68 -8.66 5.47
C GLU A 235 21.99 -9.34 5.90
N SER A 236 22.88 -9.65 4.94
CA SER A 236 24.18 -10.24 5.25
C SER A 236 25.06 -9.32 6.09
N THR A 237 25.10 -8.02 5.78
CA THR A 237 25.90 -7.04 6.52
C THR A 237 25.38 -6.87 7.94
N THR A 238 24.05 -6.80 8.10
CA THR A 238 23.39 -6.71 9.40
C THR A 238 23.61 -7.97 10.23
N GLY A 239 23.54 -9.16 9.61
CA GLY A 239 23.81 -10.44 10.25
C GLY A 239 25.21 -10.52 10.84
N VAL A 240 26.23 -10.19 10.06
CA VAL A 240 27.63 -10.17 10.55
C VAL A 240 27.83 -9.13 11.64
N THR A 241 27.22 -7.95 11.50
CA THR A 241 27.29 -6.92 12.55
C THR A 241 26.70 -7.42 13.87
N ARG A 242 25.60 -8.18 13.80
CA ARG A 242 24.98 -8.81 14.98
C ARG A 242 25.91 -9.84 15.62
N GLU A 243 26.50 -10.74 14.83
CA GLU A 243 27.46 -11.73 15.33
C GLU A 243 28.65 -11.09 16.06
N ILE A 244 29.18 -9.98 15.54
CA ILE A 244 30.27 -9.22 16.16
C ILE A 244 29.83 -8.59 17.50
N LEU A 245 28.60 -8.07 17.57
CA LEU A 245 28.06 -7.47 18.79
C LEU A 245 27.76 -8.51 19.87
N ASP A 246 27.22 -9.66 19.47
CA ASP A 246 27.00 -10.79 20.38
C ASP A 246 28.33 -11.30 20.98
N GLY A 247 29.42 -11.23 20.20
CA GLY A 247 30.78 -11.58 20.58
C GLY A 247 31.68 -10.43 21.06
N VAL A 248 31.12 -9.24 21.38
CA VAL A 248 31.92 -8.00 21.53
C VAL A 248 33.05 -8.08 22.56
N LYS A 249 32.85 -8.83 23.65
CA LYS A 249 33.86 -9.00 24.70
C LYS A 249 35.13 -9.65 24.14
N VAL A 250 34.99 -10.71 23.35
CA VAL A 250 36.14 -11.43 22.76
C VAL A 250 36.87 -10.53 21.77
N VAL A 251 36.13 -9.81 20.93
CA VAL A 251 36.69 -8.85 19.97
C VAL A 251 37.54 -7.79 20.69
N LYS A 252 37.07 -7.29 21.84
CA LYS A 252 37.79 -6.33 22.68
C LYS A 252 39.01 -6.92 23.39
N PHE A 253 38.90 -8.12 23.96
CA PHE A 253 40.04 -8.77 24.63
C PHE A 253 41.20 -9.07 23.68
N MET A 254 40.89 -9.37 22.42
CA MET A 254 41.89 -9.74 21.42
C MET A 254 42.40 -8.57 20.56
N GLY A 255 41.82 -7.36 20.71
CA GLY A 255 42.18 -6.20 19.90
C GLY A 255 41.84 -6.36 18.40
N TRP A 256 40.78 -7.11 18.06
CA TRP A 256 40.43 -7.44 16.67
C TRP A 256 39.54 -6.40 15.98
N GLU A 257 39.35 -5.21 16.56
CA GLU A 257 38.38 -4.24 16.05
C GLU A 257 38.66 -3.82 14.61
N ALA A 258 39.92 -3.53 14.27
CA ALA A 258 40.29 -3.09 12.93
C ALA A 258 39.97 -4.14 11.86
N ALA A 259 40.29 -5.41 12.13
CA ALA A 259 40.03 -6.52 11.21
C ALA A 259 38.53 -6.75 10.97
N TYR A 260 37.72 -6.69 12.02
CA TYR A 260 36.26 -6.81 11.88
C TYR A 260 35.64 -5.59 11.19
N LEU A 261 36.13 -4.39 11.45
CA LEU A 261 35.69 -3.17 10.75
C LEU A 261 35.98 -3.25 9.25
N GLU A 262 37.17 -3.72 8.86
CA GLU A 262 37.51 -3.95 7.46
C GLU A 262 36.60 -5.01 6.83
N HIS A 263 36.35 -6.11 7.54
CA HIS A 263 35.45 -7.18 7.07
C HIS A 263 34.04 -6.67 6.81
N VAL A 264 33.47 -5.90 7.73
CA VAL A 264 32.15 -5.25 7.57
C VAL A 264 32.18 -4.21 6.46
N GLY A 265 33.25 -3.42 6.38
CA GLY A 265 33.47 -2.41 5.33
C GLY A 265 33.41 -3.00 3.92
N ARG A 266 34.04 -4.16 3.70
CA ARG A 266 34.00 -4.87 2.42
C ARG A 266 32.58 -5.30 2.03
N ARG A 267 31.79 -5.81 2.99
CA ARG A 267 30.39 -6.19 2.73
C ARG A 267 29.52 -4.96 2.46
N ARG A 268 29.75 -3.89 3.22
CA ARG A 268 29.08 -2.60 3.02
C ARG A 268 29.38 -2.03 1.63
N ALA A 269 30.59 -2.18 1.11
CA ALA A 269 30.93 -1.76 -0.25
C ALA A 269 30.10 -2.47 -1.32
N VAL A 270 29.84 -3.77 -1.17
CA VAL A 270 28.97 -4.55 -2.05
C VAL A 270 27.51 -4.08 -1.97
N GLU A 271 26.99 -3.89 -0.75
CA GLU A 271 25.64 -3.34 -0.53
C GLU A 271 25.49 -1.96 -1.19
N LEU A 272 26.45 -1.06 -0.99
CA LEU A 272 26.47 0.27 -1.59
C LEU A 272 26.58 0.23 -3.11
N GLY A 273 27.27 -0.76 -3.68
CA GLY A 273 27.33 -0.99 -5.13
C GLY A 273 25.93 -1.24 -5.71
N PHE A 274 25.18 -2.18 -5.14
CA PHE A 274 23.81 -2.45 -5.57
C PHE A 274 22.86 -1.29 -5.26
N LEU A 275 23.04 -0.61 -4.13
CA LEU A 275 22.24 0.57 -3.79
C LEU A 275 22.41 1.68 -4.83
N ARG A 276 23.65 1.97 -5.26
CA ARG A 276 23.94 2.97 -6.30
C ARG A 276 23.24 2.61 -7.61
N LEU A 277 23.38 1.36 -8.08
CA LEU A 277 22.73 0.90 -9.31
C LEU A 277 21.20 1.03 -9.22
N TYR A 278 20.60 0.55 -8.13
CA TYR A 278 19.16 0.67 -7.88
C TYR A 278 18.69 2.12 -7.89
N ARG A 279 19.37 3.01 -7.14
CA ARG A 279 19.01 4.42 -7.00
C ARG A 279 19.16 5.20 -8.31
N THR A 280 20.23 4.95 -9.05
CA THR A 280 20.43 5.56 -10.38
C THR A 280 19.33 5.11 -11.34
N ALA A 281 19.03 3.82 -11.39
CA ALA A 281 17.99 3.28 -12.26
C ALA A 281 16.61 3.85 -11.97
N ILE A 282 16.19 3.86 -10.70
CA ILE A 282 14.88 4.39 -10.33
C ILE A 282 14.80 5.90 -10.55
N ASN A 283 15.91 6.64 -10.35
CA ASN A 283 15.95 8.06 -10.65
C ASN A 283 15.71 8.30 -12.15
N ILE A 284 16.43 7.59 -13.03
CA ILE A 284 16.24 7.69 -14.49
C ILE A 284 14.80 7.38 -14.88
N VAL A 285 14.20 6.29 -14.37
CA VAL A 285 12.80 5.92 -14.65
C VAL A 285 11.85 7.05 -14.20
N VAL A 286 12.06 7.61 -13.01
CA VAL A 286 11.24 8.72 -12.50
C VAL A 286 11.39 9.96 -13.38
N GLN A 287 12.60 10.30 -13.82
CA GLN A 287 12.83 11.46 -14.68
C GLN A 287 12.22 11.29 -16.07
N ILE A 288 12.30 10.10 -16.68
CA ILE A 288 11.57 9.78 -17.92
C ILE A 288 10.06 10.02 -17.72
N GLY A 289 9.51 9.54 -16.60
CA GLY A 289 8.12 9.79 -16.23
C GLY A 289 7.80 11.28 -15.97
N ARG A 290 8.77 12.07 -15.49
CA ARG A 290 8.62 13.53 -15.30
C ARG A 290 8.61 14.30 -16.61
N ALA A 291 9.46 13.89 -17.55
CA ALA A 291 9.57 14.50 -18.87
C ALA A 291 8.44 14.08 -19.82
N SER A 292 7.81 12.92 -19.59
CA SER A 292 6.78 12.33 -20.46
C SER A 292 5.66 13.32 -20.88
N PRO A 293 5.02 14.10 -19.99
CA PRO A 293 4.01 15.07 -20.40
C PRO A 293 4.54 16.18 -21.32
N VAL A 294 5.78 16.61 -21.11
CA VAL A 294 6.41 17.67 -21.92
C VAL A 294 6.69 17.16 -23.32
N VAL A 295 7.27 15.96 -23.44
CA VAL A 295 7.52 15.33 -24.74
C VAL A 295 6.21 15.04 -25.49
N ALA A 296 5.19 14.57 -24.77
CA ALA A 296 3.85 14.35 -25.34
C ALA A 296 3.22 15.65 -25.85
N THR A 297 3.32 16.73 -25.09
CA THR A 297 2.84 18.06 -25.51
C THR A 297 3.57 18.52 -26.77
N LEU A 298 4.91 18.40 -26.81
CA LEU A 298 5.70 18.79 -27.97
C LEU A 298 5.27 18.00 -29.22
N ALA A 299 5.12 16.68 -29.09
CA ALA A 299 4.67 15.83 -30.19
C ALA A 299 3.27 16.21 -30.69
N THR A 300 2.31 16.43 -29.79
CA THR A 300 0.96 16.89 -30.15
C THR A 300 0.98 18.27 -30.81
N CYS A 301 1.80 19.21 -30.32
CA CYS A 301 1.90 20.55 -30.93
C CYS A 301 2.57 20.53 -32.31
N LEU A 302 3.55 19.65 -32.55
CA LEU A 302 4.17 19.51 -33.87
C LEU A 302 3.15 19.02 -34.92
N VAL A 303 2.32 18.05 -34.56
CA VAL A 303 1.27 17.54 -35.45
C VAL A 303 0.13 18.55 -35.61
N LEU A 304 -0.27 19.21 -34.52
CA LEU A 304 -1.30 20.24 -34.55
C LEU A 304 -0.87 21.46 -35.36
N GLY A 305 0.40 21.87 -35.26
CA GLY A 305 0.96 23.00 -36.03
C GLY A 305 0.98 22.77 -37.54
N ALA A 306 0.95 21.51 -37.98
CA ALA A 306 0.82 21.17 -39.40
C ALA A 306 -0.61 21.33 -39.93
N THR A 307 -1.63 21.35 -39.05
CA THR A 307 -3.04 21.41 -39.44
C THR A 307 -3.74 22.71 -39.00
N ALA A 308 -3.25 23.39 -37.97
CA ALA A 308 -3.85 24.59 -37.40
C ALA A 308 -2.78 25.52 -36.77
N PRO A 309 -3.03 26.84 -36.71
CA PRO A 309 -2.12 27.77 -36.05
C PRO A 309 -2.04 27.52 -34.54
N LEU A 310 -0.80 27.50 -34.01
CA LEU A 310 -0.53 27.28 -32.60
C LEU A 310 -0.87 28.52 -31.77
N ARG A 311 -2.03 28.51 -31.11
CA ARG A 311 -2.48 29.59 -30.21
C ARG A 311 -2.26 29.23 -28.75
N ALA A 312 -1.95 30.24 -27.92
CA ALA A 312 -1.74 30.07 -26.49
C ALA A 312 -2.98 29.49 -25.76
N ASP A 313 -4.19 29.86 -26.20
CA ASP A 313 -5.46 29.35 -25.66
C ASP A 313 -5.73 27.88 -26.00
N VAL A 314 -4.89 27.25 -26.84
CA VAL A 314 -4.97 25.82 -27.16
C VAL A 314 -3.79 25.06 -26.56
N VAL A 315 -2.56 25.59 -26.69
CA VAL A 315 -1.34 24.92 -26.23
C VAL A 315 -1.26 24.82 -24.70
N LEU A 316 -1.60 25.88 -23.96
CA LEU A 316 -1.52 25.87 -22.49
C LEU A 316 -2.49 24.87 -21.83
N PRO A 317 -3.76 24.76 -22.27
CA PRO A 317 -4.65 23.67 -21.84
C PRO A 317 -4.10 22.28 -22.15
N ILE A 318 -3.52 22.06 -23.34
CA ILE A 318 -2.92 20.76 -23.72
C ILE A 318 -1.77 20.39 -22.78
N ILE A 319 -0.89 21.35 -22.44
CA ILE A 319 0.17 21.13 -21.44
C ILE A 319 -0.43 20.70 -20.11
N SER A 320 -1.46 21.41 -19.62
CA SER A 320 -2.12 21.10 -18.36
C SER A 320 -2.79 19.72 -18.38
N LEU A 321 -3.38 19.32 -19.51
CA LEU A 321 -4.02 18.01 -19.70
C LEU A 321 -2.99 16.87 -19.66
N PHE A 322 -1.87 16.98 -20.38
CA PHE A 322 -0.83 15.95 -20.30
C PHE A 322 -0.19 15.87 -18.90
N GLN A 323 -0.05 16.99 -18.21
CA GLN A 323 0.42 17.01 -16.82
C GLN A 323 -0.57 16.31 -15.87
N SER A 324 -1.88 16.50 -16.04
CA SER A 324 -2.88 15.84 -15.21
C SER A 324 -2.97 14.33 -15.49
N LEU A 325 -2.80 13.92 -16.76
CA LEU A 325 -2.78 12.52 -17.19
C LEU A 325 -1.60 11.72 -16.62
N ARG A 326 -0.50 12.37 -16.23
CA ARG A 326 0.68 11.69 -15.67
C ARG A 326 0.39 10.85 -14.43
N VAL A 327 -0.39 11.37 -13.49
CA VAL A 327 -0.69 10.69 -12.22
C VAL A 327 -1.40 9.35 -12.45
N PRO A 328 -2.44 9.26 -13.30
CA PRO A 328 -3.07 8.00 -13.66
C PRO A 328 -2.10 6.91 -14.14
N PHE A 329 -1.15 7.24 -15.02
CA PHE A 329 -0.18 6.27 -15.55
C PHE A 329 0.74 5.70 -14.46
N ILE A 330 1.02 6.47 -13.40
CA ILE A 330 1.83 6.04 -12.25
C ILE A 330 0.98 5.21 -11.27
N MET A 331 -0.25 5.65 -11.01
CA MET A 331 -1.11 5.08 -9.98
C MET A 331 -1.71 3.74 -10.37
N LEU A 332 -2.04 3.51 -11.66
CA LEU A 332 -2.61 2.24 -12.12
C LEU A 332 -1.77 1.00 -11.76
N PRO A 333 -0.47 0.91 -12.11
CA PRO A 333 0.34 -0.25 -11.75
C PRO A 333 0.55 -0.38 -10.23
N MET A 334 0.68 0.75 -9.54
CA MET A 334 0.82 0.77 -8.08
C MET A 334 -0.44 0.23 -7.39
N ALA A 335 -1.62 0.64 -7.84
CA ALA A 335 -2.89 0.19 -7.30
C ALA A 335 -3.08 -1.31 -7.50
N MET A 336 -2.73 -1.87 -8.66
CA MET A 336 -2.77 -3.32 -8.88
C MET A 336 -1.90 -4.08 -7.86
N GLN A 337 -0.70 -3.57 -7.58
CA GLN A 337 0.18 -4.17 -6.58
C GLN A 337 -0.44 -4.12 -5.17
N ILE A 338 -1.04 -2.99 -4.80
CA ILE A 338 -1.71 -2.82 -3.51
C ILE A 338 -2.89 -3.79 -3.38
N VAL A 339 -3.75 -3.90 -4.40
CA VAL A 339 -4.88 -4.85 -4.41
C VAL A 339 -4.41 -6.28 -4.20
N ILE A 340 -3.34 -6.70 -4.89
CA ILE A 340 -2.77 -8.05 -4.72
C ILE A 340 -2.28 -8.25 -3.28
N GLN A 341 -1.60 -7.26 -2.68
CA GLN A 341 -1.13 -7.36 -1.30
C GLN A 341 -2.29 -7.44 -0.30
N VAL A 342 -3.33 -6.63 -0.48
CA VAL A 342 -4.56 -6.67 0.33
C VAL A 342 -5.24 -8.03 0.22
N GLN A 343 -5.36 -8.59 -0.99
CA GLN A 343 -5.95 -9.92 -1.20
C GLN A 343 -5.14 -11.02 -0.53
N VAL A 344 -3.80 -10.98 -0.61
CA VAL A 344 -2.93 -11.97 0.03
C VAL A 344 -3.01 -11.88 1.55
N ALA A 345 -3.00 -10.68 2.11
CA ALA A 345 -3.18 -10.46 3.55
C ALA A 345 -4.56 -10.94 4.02
N ALA A 346 -5.63 -10.57 3.32
CA ALA A 346 -6.99 -11.02 3.64
C ALA A 346 -7.11 -12.55 3.61
N ARG A 347 -6.48 -13.22 2.64
CA ARG A 347 -6.44 -14.70 2.60
C ARG A 347 -5.71 -15.30 3.80
N ARG A 348 -4.57 -14.74 4.20
CA ARG A 348 -3.82 -15.21 5.40
C ARG A 348 -4.62 -15.02 6.68
N ILE A 349 -5.25 -13.86 6.85
CA ILE A 349 -6.12 -13.59 8.00
C ILE A 349 -7.32 -14.54 8.00
N SER A 350 -7.97 -14.73 6.84
CA SER A 350 -9.13 -15.64 6.73
C SER A 350 -8.76 -17.08 7.07
N ALA A 351 -7.59 -17.56 6.63
CA ALA A 351 -7.09 -18.88 6.97
C ALA A 351 -6.80 -19.02 8.48
N TYR A 352 -6.20 -18.01 9.10
CA TYR A 352 -5.94 -17.99 10.54
C TYR A 352 -7.24 -18.01 11.37
N LEU A 353 -8.23 -17.22 10.98
CA LEU A 353 -9.53 -17.20 11.67
C LEU A 353 -10.33 -18.51 11.54
N GLN A 354 -9.94 -19.39 10.61
CA GLN A 354 -10.55 -20.71 10.39
C GLN A 354 -9.79 -21.86 11.06
N LEU A 355 -8.69 -21.58 11.76
CA LEU A 355 -7.98 -22.60 12.55
C LEU A 355 -8.88 -23.20 13.65
N PRO A 356 -8.64 -24.45 14.07
CA PRO A 356 -9.45 -25.10 15.10
C PRO A 356 -9.39 -24.33 16.42
N GLU A 357 -10.54 -24.25 17.08
CA GLU A 357 -10.69 -23.62 18.39
C GLU A 357 -10.71 -24.68 19.47
N GLN A 358 -10.20 -24.36 20.66
CA GLN A 358 -10.32 -25.24 21.82
C GLN A 358 -11.81 -25.50 22.08
N PRO A 359 -12.20 -26.76 22.33
CA PRO A 359 -13.56 -27.04 22.75
C PRO A 359 -13.83 -26.26 24.05
N LEU A 360 -14.98 -25.59 24.11
CA LEU A 360 -15.42 -24.95 25.34
C LEU A 360 -15.49 -26.04 26.42
N ILE A 361 -14.62 -25.97 27.43
CA ILE A 361 -14.72 -26.84 28.59
C ILE A 361 -16.02 -26.45 29.29
N ALA A 362 -17.06 -27.26 29.12
CA ALA A 362 -18.28 -27.11 29.89
C ALA A 362 -17.87 -27.24 31.37
N ARG A 363 -17.95 -26.13 32.12
CA ARG A 363 -17.83 -26.21 33.58
C ARG A 363 -18.92 -27.19 34.03
N ALA A 364 -18.51 -28.30 34.61
CA ALA A 364 -19.45 -29.19 35.29
C ALA A 364 -20.28 -28.32 36.26
N PRO A 365 -21.61 -28.52 36.34
CA PRO A 365 -22.44 -27.77 37.26
C PRO A 365 -21.82 -27.87 38.66
N ALA A 366 -21.73 -26.74 39.37
CA ALA A 366 -21.19 -26.69 40.71
C ALA A 366 -21.93 -27.73 41.56
N LYS A 367 -21.25 -28.82 41.91
CA LYS A 367 -21.82 -29.79 42.83
C LYS A 367 -21.92 -29.12 44.20
N PRO A 368 -23.00 -29.34 44.96
CA PRO A 368 -23.11 -28.82 46.33
C PRO A 368 -21.88 -29.24 47.14
N ASP A 369 -21.42 -28.37 48.04
CA ASP A 369 -20.24 -28.58 48.89
C ASP A 369 -20.39 -29.88 49.68
N VAL A 370 -19.82 -30.96 49.15
CA VAL A 370 -19.66 -32.23 49.87
C VAL A 370 -18.30 -32.16 50.58
N PRO A 371 -18.26 -32.19 51.92
CA PRO A 371 -17.00 -32.21 52.66
C PRO A 371 -16.17 -33.41 52.21
N ARG A 372 -14.93 -33.17 51.74
CA ARG A 372 -13.95 -34.17 51.24
C ARG A 372 -14.19 -34.78 49.86
N ALA A 373 -15.05 -34.21 49.00
CA ALA A 373 -15.08 -34.65 47.60
C ALA A 373 -13.75 -34.28 46.88
N PRO A 374 -13.17 -35.18 46.08
CA PRO A 374 -11.98 -34.85 45.29
C PRO A 374 -12.30 -33.73 44.28
N LEU A 375 -11.46 -32.70 44.25
CA LEU A 375 -11.63 -31.48 43.44
C LEU A 375 -11.59 -31.76 41.92
N ALA A 376 -10.84 -32.78 41.51
CA ALA A 376 -10.77 -33.28 40.13
C ALA A 376 -10.56 -34.80 40.15
N VAL A 377 -11.24 -35.52 39.26
CA VAL A 377 -11.13 -36.98 39.12
C VAL A 377 -10.81 -37.30 37.66
N PHE A 378 -9.73 -38.05 37.45
CA PHE A 378 -9.37 -38.62 36.14
C PHE A 378 -9.61 -40.13 36.22
N VAL A 379 -10.44 -40.68 35.32
CA VAL A 379 -10.71 -42.13 35.25
C VAL A 379 -10.25 -42.61 33.87
N ASP A 380 -9.29 -43.53 33.85
CA ASP A 380 -8.69 -44.12 32.63
C ASP A 380 -8.32 -43.10 31.55
N ALA A 381 -7.86 -41.91 31.97
CA ALA A 381 -7.56 -40.81 31.06
C ALA A 381 -6.19 -41.01 30.40
N THR A 382 -6.16 -41.15 29.08
CA THR A 382 -4.94 -41.07 28.27
C THR A 382 -4.84 -39.71 27.62
N ILE A 383 -3.78 -38.96 27.92
CA ILE A 383 -3.55 -37.60 27.43
C ILE A 383 -2.29 -37.60 26.58
N CYS A 384 -2.31 -36.96 25.42
CA CYS A 384 -1.14 -36.74 24.60
C CYS A 384 -1.10 -35.29 24.09
N TRP A 385 0.09 -34.79 23.81
CA TRP A 385 0.23 -33.51 23.11
C TRP A 385 -0.33 -33.65 21.69
N PRO A 386 -1.06 -32.65 21.18
CA PRO A 386 -1.54 -32.67 19.80
C PRO A 386 -0.36 -32.83 18.85
N LYS A 387 -0.43 -33.84 17.97
CA LYS A 387 0.55 -34.00 16.90
C LYS A 387 0.46 -32.76 15.99
N PRO A 388 1.59 -32.14 15.60
CA PRO A 388 1.56 -30.99 14.70
C PRO A 388 0.74 -31.34 13.46
N THR A 389 -0.36 -30.62 13.26
CA THR A 389 -1.30 -30.93 12.19
C THR A 389 -0.66 -30.53 10.86
N PRO A 390 -0.61 -31.40 9.84
CA PRO A 390 -0.04 -31.06 8.53
C PRO A 390 -0.75 -29.88 7.83
N ALA A 391 -1.92 -29.43 8.34
CA ALA A 391 -2.61 -28.24 7.88
C ALA A 391 -1.85 -26.93 8.19
N ALA A 392 -1.20 -26.81 9.36
CA ALA A 392 -0.39 -25.64 9.70
C ALA A 392 0.82 -25.51 8.76
N ASP A 393 1.47 -26.64 8.48
CA ASP A 393 2.57 -26.73 7.51
C ASP A 393 2.10 -26.56 6.06
N ALA A 394 0.92 -27.06 5.68
CA ALA A 394 0.37 -26.92 4.34
C ALA A 394 -0.10 -25.48 4.04
N VAL A 395 -0.64 -24.75 5.01
CA VAL A 395 -0.98 -23.33 4.87
C VAL A 395 0.28 -22.48 4.79
N ALA A 396 1.29 -22.75 5.64
CA ALA A 396 2.59 -22.11 5.55
C ALA A 396 3.34 -22.43 4.23
N ALA A 397 3.24 -23.66 3.74
CA ALA A 397 3.82 -24.12 2.48
C ALA A 397 3.09 -23.54 1.25
N ARG A 398 1.75 -23.49 1.25
CA ARG A 398 0.97 -22.83 0.18
C ARG A 398 1.24 -21.32 0.14
N ALA A 399 1.39 -20.68 1.31
CA ALA A 399 1.77 -19.27 1.39
C ALA A 399 3.19 -19.01 0.86
N LYS A 400 4.17 -19.88 1.18
CA LYS A 400 5.54 -19.84 0.64
C LYS A 400 5.60 -20.17 -0.86
N ALA A 401 4.77 -21.08 -1.35
CA ALA A 401 4.68 -21.43 -2.77
C ALA A 401 4.08 -20.28 -3.61
N ALA A 402 3.08 -19.57 -3.09
CA ALA A 402 2.50 -18.39 -3.74
C ALA A 402 3.48 -17.20 -3.84
N THR A 403 4.52 -17.16 -3.01
CA THR A 403 5.55 -16.10 -3.03
C THR A 403 6.78 -16.42 -3.89
N ARG A 404 7.03 -17.70 -4.22
CA ARG A 404 8.14 -18.10 -5.10
C ARG A 404 7.73 -18.01 -6.57
N ARG A 405 7.86 -16.83 -7.16
CA ARG A 405 8.10 -16.73 -8.62
C ARG A 405 9.45 -17.40 -8.90
N ARG A 406 9.46 -18.49 -9.69
CA ARG A 406 10.70 -19.15 -10.16
C ARG A 406 11.69 -18.09 -10.67
N PRO A 407 12.90 -17.97 -10.10
CA PRO A 407 13.94 -17.20 -10.76
C PRO A 407 14.30 -17.91 -12.07
N SER A 408 14.47 -17.14 -13.15
CA SER A 408 14.93 -17.68 -14.43
C SER A 408 16.34 -18.28 -14.23
N ARG A 409 16.61 -19.41 -14.91
CA ARG A 409 17.89 -20.17 -14.83
C ARG A 409 19.15 -19.28 -14.92
N ARG A 410 19.08 -18.14 -15.62
CA ARG A 410 20.19 -17.18 -15.74
C ARG A 410 20.66 -16.50 -14.45
N ALA A 411 19.86 -16.46 -13.38
CA ALA A 411 20.27 -15.86 -12.11
C ALA A 411 21.04 -16.82 -11.18
N ALA A 412 20.96 -18.14 -11.43
CA ALA A 412 21.69 -19.14 -10.65
C ALA A 412 23.17 -19.20 -11.04
N ASP A 413 23.49 -18.96 -12.31
CA ASP A 413 24.87 -19.04 -12.82
C ASP A 413 25.74 -17.83 -12.41
N ALA A 414 25.13 -16.71 -11.99
CA ALA A 414 25.84 -15.52 -11.53
C ALA A 414 26.32 -15.58 -10.07
N LEU A 415 26.02 -16.66 -9.34
CA LEU A 415 26.32 -16.82 -7.91
C LEU A 415 27.29 -17.96 -7.60
N ALA A 416 27.97 -18.52 -8.61
CA ALA A 416 29.06 -19.46 -8.36
C ALA A 416 30.22 -18.74 -7.67
N PRO A 417 30.74 -19.22 -6.53
CA PRO A 417 31.89 -18.61 -5.87
C PRO A 417 33.13 -18.79 -6.77
N ALA A 418 33.81 -17.68 -7.07
CA ALA A 418 35.12 -17.71 -7.71
C ALA A 418 36.09 -18.52 -6.82
N LYS A 419 36.66 -19.60 -7.38
CA LYS A 419 37.71 -20.39 -6.72
C LYS A 419 38.89 -19.47 -6.43
N MET A 420 39.28 -19.35 -5.16
CA MET A 420 40.56 -18.73 -4.78
C MET A 420 41.72 -19.61 -5.26
N PRO A 421 42.84 -19.03 -5.73
CA PRO A 421 44.06 -19.80 -5.97
C PRO A 421 44.71 -20.22 -4.63
N PRO A 422 45.43 -21.35 -4.60
CA PRO A 422 46.17 -21.77 -3.42
C PRO A 422 47.38 -20.85 -3.18
N VAL A 423 47.73 -20.74 -1.90
CA VAL A 423 48.75 -19.87 -1.28
C VAL A 423 50.07 -19.84 -2.02
#